data_AF-S6U2Q3-F1
#
_entry.id   AF-S6U2Q3-F1
#
_cell.length_a   1.000
_cell.length_b   1.000
_cell.length_c   1.000
_cell.angle_alpha   90.00
_cell.angle_beta   90.00
_cell.angle_gamma   90.00
#
_symmetry.space_group_name_H-M   'P 1'
#
loop_
_entity.id
_entity.type
_entity.pdbx_description
1 polymer ?
#
loop_
_entity_poly.entity_id
_entity_poly.type
_entity_poly.pdbx_seq_one_letter_code
_entity_poly.pdbx_strand_id
1 'polypeptide(L)'
;MSRALPCFLFAGLSVAVVLPAQALVAHEQKAAGAEIRRTGFGVPHIVADDERGLGYGIGYAYAQDNLCLLANEIVTVNGERSRYLGP
;
A
#
# COMPACT_ATOMS: atom_id res chain seq x y z
N MET A 1 4.41 41.83 -27.16
CA MET A 1 5.24 40.64 -26.86
C MET A 1 5.71 40.59 -25.39
N SER A 2 4.91 41.07 -24.41
CA SER A 2 5.32 41.20 -22.99
C SER A 2 4.60 40.24 -22.02
N ARG A 3 3.76 39.32 -22.52
CA ARG A 3 2.93 38.43 -21.68
C ARG A 3 3.53 37.04 -21.44
N ALA A 4 4.63 36.70 -22.10
CA ALA A 4 5.29 35.38 -21.99
C ALA A 4 6.30 35.31 -20.83
N LEU A 5 6.89 36.45 -20.43
CA LEU A 5 7.92 36.53 -19.39
C LEU A 5 7.45 36.09 -17.98
N PRO A 6 6.24 36.43 -17.49
CA PRO A 6 5.82 36.01 -16.15
C PRO A 6 5.50 34.51 -16.06
N CYS A 7 5.09 33.85 -17.16
CA CYS A 7 4.80 32.42 -17.15
C CYS A 7 6.06 31.56 -16.97
N PHE A 8 7.20 31.94 -17.57
CA PHE A 8 8.45 31.18 -17.43
C PHE A 8 9.09 31.32 -16.04
N LEU A 9 8.94 32.48 -15.39
CA LEU A 9 9.42 32.72 -14.04
C LEU A 9 8.65 31.91 -12.98
N PHE A 10 7.33 31.78 -13.13
CA PHE A 10 6.51 30.96 -12.22
C PHE A 10 6.74 29.46 -12.40
N ALA A 11 6.98 28.99 -13.64
CA ALA A 11 7.32 27.59 -13.90
C ALA A 11 8.72 27.21 -13.38
N GLY A 12 9.71 28.10 -13.50
CA GLY A 12 11.07 27.84 -12.98
C GLY A 12 11.15 27.77 -11.46
N LEU A 13 10.39 28.65 -10.76
CA LEU A 13 10.38 28.69 -9.29
C LEU A 13 9.69 27.46 -8.67
N SER A 14 8.64 26.95 -9.31
CA SER A 14 7.93 25.77 -8.82
C SER A 14 8.73 24.48 -9.02
N VAL A 15 9.57 24.38 -10.05
CA VAL A 15 10.48 23.24 -10.24
C VAL A 15 11.60 23.23 -9.19
N ALA A 16 12.20 24.39 -8.88
CA ALA A 16 13.32 24.47 -7.93
C ALA A 16 12.94 24.12 -6.47
N VAL A 17 11.69 24.35 -6.06
CA VAL A 17 11.20 24.02 -4.71
C VAL A 17 10.77 22.55 -4.56
N VAL A 18 10.27 21.92 -5.63
CA VAL A 18 9.69 20.56 -5.57
C VAL A 18 10.74 19.45 -5.71
N LEU A 19 11.87 19.70 -6.38
CA LEU A 19 12.95 18.71 -6.53
C LEU A 19 13.68 18.28 -5.24
N PRO A 20 14.07 19.17 -4.31
CA PRO A 20 14.82 18.74 -3.12
C PRO A 20 13.97 17.94 -2.13
N ALA A 21 12.64 18.07 -2.17
CA ALA A 21 11.74 17.35 -1.27
C ALA A 21 11.75 15.83 -1.47
N GLN A 22 12.06 15.35 -2.69
CA GLN A 22 12.06 13.93 -3.02
C GLN A 22 13.31 13.20 -2.47
N ALA A 23 14.43 13.91 -2.30
CA ALA A 23 15.67 13.32 -1.77
C ALA A 23 15.60 13.02 -0.27
N LEU A 24 14.72 13.71 0.49
CA LEU A 24 14.50 13.48 1.92
C LEU A 24 13.60 12.26 2.19
N VAL A 25 12.78 11.85 1.21
CA VAL A 25 11.91 10.67 1.31
C VAL A 25 12.55 9.50 0.56
N ALA A 26 13.82 9.21 0.85
CA ALA A 26 14.38 7.91 0.54
C ALA A 26 13.73 6.90 1.51
N HIS A 27 12.56 6.35 1.13
CA HIS A 27 11.92 5.31 1.91
C HIS A 27 12.78 4.05 1.79
N GLU A 28 13.54 3.74 2.84
CA GLU A 28 14.19 2.45 2.96
C GLU A 28 13.10 1.38 2.78
N GLN A 29 13.18 0.59 1.70
CA GLN A 29 12.26 -0.52 1.49
C GLN A 29 12.70 -1.69 2.36
N LYS A 30 12.57 -1.53 3.67
CA LYS A 30 12.67 -2.66 4.60
C LYS A 30 11.50 -3.60 4.28
N ALA A 31 11.79 -4.89 4.14
CA ALA A 31 10.76 -5.89 3.95
C ALA A 31 9.77 -5.80 5.12
N ALA A 32 8.46 -5.84 4.83
CA ALA A 32 7.44 -5.88 5.87
C ALA A 32 7.59 -7.19 6.65
N GLY A 33 7.98 -7.08 7.91
CA GLY A 33 8.20 -8.22 8.80
C GLY A 33 7.13 -8.29 9.89
N ALA A 34 6.66 -9.50 10.17
CA ALA A 34 5.78 -9.76 11.30
C ALA A 34 6.06 -11.15 11.87
N GLU A 35 6.08 -11.26 13.20
CA GLU A 35 6.04 -12.54 13.90
C GLU A 35 4.58 -12.94 14.11
N ILE A 36 4.21 -14.14 13.68
CA ILE A 36 2.85 -14.67 13.82
C ILE A 36 2.91 -15.94 14.65
N ARG A 37 2.33 -15.89 15.86
CA ARG A 37 2.20 -17.05 16.74
C ARG A 37 0.74 -17.39 16.94
N ARG A 38 0.40 -18.67 16.81
CA ARG A 38 -0.97 -19.16 16.98
C ARG A 38 -1.16 -19.84 18.32
N THR A 39 -2.35 -19.69 18.88
CA THR A 39 -2.80 -20.47 20.05
C THR A 39 -3.17 -21.89 19.63
N GLY A 40 -3.51 -22.75 20.60
CA GLY A 40 -3.98 -24.12 20.31
C GLY A 40 -5.27 -24.18 19.47
N PHE A 41 -6.09 -23.13 19.50
CA PHE A 41 -7.29 -22.99 18.65
C PHE A 41 -7.01 -22.23 17.34
N GLY A 42 -5.74 -21.94 17.03
CA GLY A 42 -5.35 -21.31 15.77
C GLY A 42 -5.42 -19.78 15.75
N VAL A 43 -5.83 -19.11 16.85
CA VAL A 43 -5.97 -17.64 16.89
C VAL A 43 -4.60 -16.96 16.74
N PRO A 44 -4.38 -16.14 15.68
CA PRO A 44 -3.10 -15.49 15.44
C PRO A 44 -2.89 -14.30 16.39
N HIS A 45 -1.71 -14.24 17.02
CA HIS A 45 -1.19 -13.08 17.71
C HIS A 45 -0.01 -12.56 16.89
N ILE A 46 -0.08 -11.29 16.49
CA ILE A 46 0.80 -10.70 15.48
C ILE A 46 1.59 -9.57 16.11
N VAL A 47 2.92 -9.62 15.98
CA VAL A 47 3.84 -8.59 16.46
C VAL A 47 4.67 -8.08 15.29
N ALA A 48 4.82 -6.77 15.17
CA ALA A 48 5.62 -6.11 14.14
C ALA A 48 6.26 -4.82 14.68
N ASP A 49 7.36 -4.40 14.05
CA ASP A 49 8.09 -3.18 14.41
C ASP A 49 7.35 -1.88 14.02
N ASP A 50 6.44 -1.97 13.05
CA ASP A 50 5.70 -0.85 12.49
C ASP A 50 4.35 -1.28 11.90
N GLU A 51 3.53 -0.29 11.53
CA GLU A 51 2.18 -0.50 10.99
C GLU A 51 2.19 -1.21 9.62
N ARG A 52 3.25 -1.03 8.82
CA ARG A 52 3.37 -1.72 7.53
C ARG A 52 3.58 -3.22 7.75
N GLY A 53 4.44 -3.59 8.69
CA GLY A 53 4.63 -4.97 9.13
C GLY A 53 3.38 -5.54 9.76
N LEU A 54 2.68 -4.77 10.60
CA LEU A 54 1.44 -5.20 11.25
C LEU A 54 0.35 -5.52 10.21
N GLY A 55 0.13 -4.62 9.25
CA GLY A 55 -0.81 -4.84 8.15
C GLY A 55 -0.45 -6.06 7.31
N TYR A 56 0.84 -6.28 7.03
CA TYR A 56 1.31 -7.49 6.35
C TYR A 56 0.98 -8.76 7.14
N GLY A 57 1.28 -8.79 8.45
CA GLY A 57 1.00 -9.94 9.30
C GLY A 57 -0.49 -10.26 9.40
N ILE A 58 -1.34 -9.22 9.53
CA ILE A 58 -2.81 -9.38 9.57
C ILE A 58 -3.31 -9.98 8.26
N GLY A 59 -2.92 -9.40 7.13
CA GLY A 59 -3.33 -9.89 5.81
C GLY A 59 -2.85 -11.33 5.57
N TYR A 60 -1.60 -11.64 5.93
CA TYR A 60 -1.02 -12.97 5.75
C TYR A 60 -1.71 -14.03 6.61
N ALA A 61 -2.00 -13.73 7.88
CA ALA A 61 -2.74 -14.65 8.75
C ALA A 61 -4.18 -14.88 8.26
N TYR A 62 -4.88 -13.81 7.88
CA TYR A 62 -6.25 -13.91 7.38
C TYR A 62 -6.34 -14.70 6.07
N ALA A 63 -5.41 -14.46 5.14
CA ALA A 63 -5.35 -15.17 3.86
C ALA A 63 -5.05 -16.66 4.03
N GLN A 64 -4.17 -17.05 4.96
CA GLN A 64 -3.92 -18.47 5.25
C GLN A 64 -5.18 -19.20 5.70
N ASP A 65 -6.00 -18.55 6.52
CA ASP A 65 -7.17 -19.19 7.13
C ASP A 65 -8.41 -19.11 6.23
N ASN A 66 -8.52 -18.05 5.42
CA ASN A 66 -9.75 -17.67 4.74
C ASN A 66 -9.53 -17.35 3.25
N LEU A 67 -8.55 -17.98 2.58
CA LEU A 67 -8.15 -17.62 1.22
C LEU A 67 -9.32 -17.52 0.24
N CYS A 68 -10.22 -18.50 0.23
CA CYS A 68 -11.36 -18.52 -0.68
C CYS A 68 -12.36 -17.38 -0.39
N LEU A 69 -12.62 -17.10 0.88
CA LEU A 69 -13.51 -16.01 1.29
C LEU A 69 -12.91 -14.65 0.96
N LEU A 70 -11.62 -14.48 1.25
CA LEU A 70 -10.88 -13.27 0.92
C LEU A 70 -10.87 -13.02 -0.60
N ALA A 71 -10.57 -14.05 -1.40
CA ALA A 71 -10.57 -13.93 -2.86
C ALA A 71 -11.95 -13.53 -3.40
N ASN A 72 -13.02 -14.13 -2.86
CA ASN A 72 -14.39 -13.77 -3.21
C ASN A 72 -14.70 -12.29 -2.88
N GLU A 73 -14.24 -11.80 -1.74
CA GLU A 73 -14.43 -10.40 -1.36
C GLU A 73 -13.66 -9.46 -2.31
N ILE A 74 -12.39 -9.76 -2.62
CA ILE A 74 -11.56 -8.97 -3.53
C ILE A 74 -12.22 -8.83 -4.91
N VAL A 75 -12.66 -9.94 -5.51
CA VAL A 75 -13.32 -9.87 -6.83
C VAL A 75 -14.69 -9.18 -6.76
N THR A 76 -15.31 -9.13 -5.59
CA THR A 76 -16.56 -8.39 -5.35
C THR A 76 -16.31 -6.89 -5.35
N VAL A 77 -15.40 -6.43 -4.50
CA VAL A 77 -15.12 -5.00 -4.35
C VAL A 77 -14.43 -4.40 -5.58
N ASN A 78 -13.69 -5.21 -6.34
CA ASN A 78 -13.11 -4.80 -7.62
C ASN A 78 -14.12 -4.81 -8.79
N GLY A 79 -15.34 -5.32 -8.59
CA GLY A 79 -16.34 -5.45 -9.66
C GLY A 79 -15.98 -6.50 -10.72
N GLU A 80 -15.20 -7.52 -10.36
CA GLU A 80 -14.69 -8.54 -11.28
C GLU A 80 -15.40 -9.90 -11.15
N ARG A 81 -16.48 -9.99 -10.36
CA ARG A 81 -17.18 -11.26 -10.10
C ARG A 81 -17.57 -12.00 -11.38
N SER A 82 -18.24 -11.33 -12.32
CA SER A 82 -18.72 -12.00 -13.54
C SER A 82 -17.60 -12.50 -14.45
N ARG A 83 -16.41 -11.87 -14.37
CA ARG A 83 -15.22 -12.30 -15.12
C ARG A 83 -14.71 -13.66 -14.63
N TYR A 84 -14.73 -13.90 -13.33
CA TYR A 84 -14.14 -15.09 -12.72
C TYR A 84 -15.15 -16.16 -12.29
N LEU A 85 -16.40 -15.78 -12.04
CA LEU A 85 -17.45 -16.66 -11.47
C LEU A 85 -18.65 -16.88 -12.42
N GLY A 86 -18.68 -16.25 -13.59
CA GLY A 86 -19.79 -16.34 -14.54
C GLY A 86 -20.93 -15.35 -14.26
N PRO A 87 -21.97 -15.33 -15.12
CA PRO A 87 -23.15 -14.48 -14.96
C PRO A 87 -23.87 -14.70 -13.62
#